data_AF-M1B9L9-F1
#
_entry.id   AF-M1B9L9-F1
#
_cell.length_a   1.000
_cell.length_b   1.000
_cell.length_c   1.000
_cell.angle_alpha   90.00
_cell.angle_beta   90.00
_cell.angle_gamma   90.00
#
_symmetry.space_group_name_H-M   'P 1'
#
loop_
_entity.id
_entity.type
_entity.pdbx_description
1 polymer ?
#
loop_
_entity_poly.entity_id
_entity_poly.type
_entity_poly.pdbx_seq_one_letter_code
_entity_poly.pdbx_strand_id
1 'polypeptide(L)'
;MDIWWMKEYGIAGSWTRDRISVTLPGIAGRHILIPIIIWKDGEILMQSERGTHLVSYNPKEEMLKKVVNVYGSGTEATRYIPSFYSLKTVMGDNFQVSNAYRKTQIV
;
A
#
# COMPACT_ATOMS: atom_id res chain seq x y z
N MET A 1 -13.45 7.36 0.12
CA MET A 1 -12.36 7.23 -0.87
C MET A 1 -13.00 7.02 -2.23
N ASP A 2 -12.49 7.65 -3.27
CA ASP A 2 -12.94 7.37 -4.63
C ASP A 2 -12.10 6.22 -5.19
N ILE A 3 -12.77 5.18 -5.70
CA ILE A 3 -12.13 4.05 -6.37
C ILE A 3 -12.52 4.10 -7.85
N TRP A 4 -11.52 3.93 -8.70
CA TRP A 4 -11.69 3.79 -10.14
C TRP A 4 -11.43 2.35 -10.54
N TRP A 5 -12.37 1.75 -11.25
CA TRP A 5 -12.20 0.42 -11.81
C TRP A 5 -12.87 0.32 -13.18
N MET A 6 -12.41 -0.65 -13.97
CA MET A 6 -12.86 -0.86 -15.32
C MET A 6 -13.78 -2.09 -15.34
N LYS A 7 -15.02 -1.95 -15.83
CA LYS A 7 -15.95 -3.08 -15.91
C LYS A 7 -15.58 -4.05 -17.05
N GLU A 8 -15.11 -3.50 -18.16
CA GLU A 8 -14.72 -4.23 -19.37
C GLU A 8 -13.30 -3.84 -19.77
N TYR A 9 -12.39 -4.82 -19.71
CA TYR A 9 -10.97 -4.60 -19.95
C TYR A 9 -10.70 -4.05 -21.36
N GLY A 10 -9.94 -2.96 -21.45
CA GLY A 10 -9.54 -2.33 -22.71
C GLY A 10 -10.52 -1.29 -23.28
N ILE A 11 -11.69 -1.09 -22.65
CA ILE A 11 -12.67 -0.10 -23.13
C ILE A 11 -12.58 1.16 -22.27
N ALA A 12 -12.15 2.27 -22.89
CA ALA A 12 -12.02 3.56 -22.21
C ALA A 12 -13.34 4.07 -21.60
N GLY A 13 -14.48 3.76 -22.22
CA GLY A 13 -15.81 4.14 -21.68
C GLY A 13 -16.25 3.30 -20.46
N SER A 14 -15.51 2.24 -20.11
CA SER A 14 -15.92 1.29 -19.07
C SER A 14 -15.37 1.62 -17.67
N TRP A 15 -14.59 2.71 -17.57
CA TRP A 15 -14.14 3.23 -16.28
C TRP A 15 -15.34 3.76 -15.48
N THR A 16 -15.53 3.21 -14.30
CA THR A 16 -16.54 3.67 -13.35
C THR A 16 -15.84 4.21 -12.10
N ARG A 17 -16.35 5.34 -11.57
CA ARG A 17 -15.91 5.91 -10.29
C ARG A 17 -16.96 5.62 -9.23
N ASP A 18 -16.57 4.86 -8.22
CA ASP A 18 -17.42 4.56 -7.08
C ASP A 18 -16.83 5.20 -5.81
N ARG A 19 -17.71 5.78 -4.99
CA ARG A 19 -17.32 6.44 -3.75
C ARG A 19 -17.60 5.50 -2.58
N ILE A 20 -16.53 5.09 -1.93
CA ILE A 20 -16.59 4.08 -0.88
C ILE A 20 -16.37 4.74 0.49
N SER A 21 -17.26 4.46 1.43
CA SER A 21 -17.09 4.79 2.84
C SER A 21 -16.69 3.52 3.60
N VAL A 22 -15.45 3.47 4.07
CA VAL A 22 -14.95 2.33 4.85
C VAL A 22 -14.66 2.81 6.26
N THR A 23 -15.49 2.38 7.21
CA THR A 23 -15.25 2.61 8.65
C THR A 23 -14.71 1.32 9.24
N LEU A 24 -13.41 1.30 9.57
CA LEU A 24 -12.71 0.12 10.06
C LEU A 24 -12.98 -0.07 11.57
N PRO A 25 -13.77 -1.05 12.00
CA PRO A 25 -14.07 -1.24 13.42
C PRO A 25 -12.82 -1.79 14.13
N GLY A 26 -12.43 -1.17 15.24
CA GLY A 26 -11.38 -1.70 16.12
C GLY A 26 -9.93 -1.37 15.74
N ILE A 27 -9.68 -0.75 14.58
CA ILE A 27 -8.35 -0.20 14.27
C ILE A 27 -8.36 1.27 14.68
N ALA A 28 -7.85 1.56 15.88
CA ALA A 28 -7.68 2.91 16.38
C ALA A 28 -6.66 3.67 15.51
N GLY A 29 -7.16 4.45 14.56
CA GLY A 29 -6.34 5.29 13.69
C GLY A 29 -6.96 5.44 12.31
N ARG A 30 -6.79 6.63 11.70
CA ARG A 30 -7.08 6.84 10.27
C ARG A 30 -6.04 6.10 9.43
N HIS A 31 -6.14 4.79 9.33
CA HIS A 31 -5.33 4.04 8.38
C HIS A 31 -5.91 4.22 6.98
N ILE A 32 -5.14 4.83 6.09
CA ILE A 32 -5.48 4.86 4.67
C ILE A 32 -5.41 3.42 4.17
N LEU A 33 -6.52 2.95 3.61
CA LEU A 33 -6.61 1.65 2.95
C LEU A 33 -6.37 1.83 1.46
N ILE A 34 -5.48 1.02 0.90
CA ILE A 34 -5.12 1.03 -0.51
C ILE A 34 -5.66 -0.26 -1.12
N PRO A 35 -6.56 -0.19 -2.12
CA PRO A 35 -7.03 -1.38 -2.83
C PRO A 35 -5.87 -2.00 -3.61
N ILE A 36 -5.70 -3.31 -3.50
CA ILE A 36 -4.66 -4.06 -4.22
C ILE A 36 -5.29 -4.76 -5.43
N ILE A 37 -6.33 -5.57 -5.20
CA ILE A 37 -6.96 -6.40 -6.23
C ILE A 37 -8.45 -6.60 -5.95
N ILE A 38 -9.20 -6.86 -7.02
CA ILE A 38 -10.52 -7.46 -6.93
C ILE A 38 -10.32 -8.95 -6.62
N TRP A 39 -10.85 -9.36 -5.48
CA TRP A 39 -10.85 -10.72 -4.96
C TRP A 39 -12.19 -11.41 -5.27
N LYS A 40 -12.29 -12.67 -4.82
CA LYS A 40 -13.45 -13.55 -5.01
C LYS A 40 -14.79 -12.82 -4.89
N ASP A 41 -15.69 -13.12 -5.82
CA ASP A 41 -17.07 -12.63 -5.84
C ASP A 41 -17.23 -11.09 -5.86
N GLY A 42 -16.19 -10.38 -6.31
CA GLY A 42 -16.19 -8.92 -6.41
C GLY A 42 -15.83 -8.21 -5.10
N GLU A 43 -15.36 -8.96 -4.09
CA GLU A 43 -14.71 -8.36 -2.92
C GLU A 43 -13.44 -7.62 -3.34
N ILE A 44 -13.00 -6.65 -2.56
CA ILE A 44 -11.79 -5.89 -2.80
C ILE A 44 -10.82 -6.18 -1.67
N LEU A 45 -9.66 -6.75 -2.00
CA LEU A 45 -8.57 -6.88 -1.06
C LEU A 45 -7.87 -5.53 -0.93
N MET A 46 -7.80 -5.02 0.30
CA MET A 46 -7.17 -3.75 0.64
C MET A 46 -6.04 -3.97 1.64
N GLN A 47 -5.07 -3.07 1.62
CA GLN A 47 -3.95 -3.05 2.57
C GLN A 47 -3.89 -1.71 3.29
N SER A 48 -3.44 -1.70 4.54
CA SER A 48 -3.07 -0.45 5.18
C SER A 48 -1.85 0.17 4.48
N GLU A 49 -1.76 1.50 4.44
CA GLU A 49 -0.61 2.22 3.88
C GLU A 49 0.74 1.71 4.41
N ARG A 50 0.79 1.33 5.69
CA ARG A 50 2.00 0.79 6.33
C ARG A 50 2.24 -0.70 6.05
N GLY A 51 1.41 -1.36 5.26
CA GLY A 51 1.52 -2.78 4.96
C GLY A 51 1.27 -3.72 6.13
N THR A 52 0.83 -3.21 7.28
CA THR A 52 0.69 -3.96 8.54
C THR A 52 -0.64 -4.71 8.64
N HIS A 53 -1.62 -4.39 7.80
CA HIS A 53 -2.95 -4.99 7.84
C HIS A 53 -3.42 -5.27 6.41
N LEU A 54 -4.06 -6.43 6.22
CA LEU A 54 -4.84 -6.76 5.03
C LEU A 54 -6.31 -6.87 5.41
N VAL A 55 -7.18 -6.34 4.56
CA VAL A 55 -8.62 -6.29 4.81
C VAL A 55 -9.38 -6.70 3.56
N SER A 56 -10.39 -7.59 3.69
CA SER A 56 -11.37 -7.80 2.62
C SER A 56 -12.57 -6.87 2.81
N TYR A 57 -12.91 -6.15 1.75
CA TYR A 57 -14.03 -5.22 1.70
C TYR A 57 -15.06 -5.69 0.68
N ASN A 58 -16.34 -5.76 1.08
CA ASN A 58 -17.44 -6.03 0.16
C ASN A 58 -18.15 -4.71 -0.21
N PRO A 59 -18.03 -4.21 -1.45
CA PRO A 59 -18.69 -2.98 -1.87
C PRO A 59 -20.22 -3.07 -1.86
N LYS A 60 -20.82 -4.26 -1.97
CA LYS A 60 -22.28 -4.42 -1.99
C LYS A 60 -22.91 -4.29 -0.60
N GLU A 61 -22.21 -4.76 0.42
CA GLU A 61 -22.66 -4.73 1.81
C GLU A 61 -22.11 -3.52 2.57
N GLU A 62 -21.22 -2.75 1.95
CA GLU A 62 -20.42 -1.68 2.56
C GLU A 62 -19.68 -2.10 3.84
N MET A 63 -19.46 -3.41 4.00
CA MET A 63 -18.88 -3.98 5.21
C MET A 63 -17.50 -4.57 4.97
N LEU A 64 -16.67 -4.43 5.99
CA LEU A 64 -15.39 -5.10 6.10
C LEU A 64 -15.63 -6.47 6.70
N LYS A 65 -15.24 -7.52 5.97
CA LYS A 65 -15.52 -8.89 6.40
C LYS A 65 -14.40 -9.48 7.24
N LYS A 66 -13.14 -9.11 6.96
CA LYS A 66 -11.99 -9.74 7.62
C LYS A 66 -10.80 -8.82 7.64
N VAL A 67 -10.20 -8.66 8.81
CA VAL A 67 -8.91 -7.99 9.03
C VAL A 67 -7.87 -9.04 9.42
N VAL A 68 -6.72 -9.03 8.78
CA VAL A 68 -5.58 -9.88 9.10
C VAL A 68 -4.38 -8.99 9.39
N ASN A 69 -3.78 -9.16 10.56
CA ASN A 69 -2.51 -8.51 10.90
C ASN A 69 -1.39 -9.20 10.12
N VAL A 70 -0.67 -8.43 9.32
CA VAL A 70 0.51 -8.89 8.61
C VAL A 70 1.71 -8.42 9.41
N TYR A 71 2.22 -9.30 10.27
CA TYR A 71 3.47 -9.06 10.99
C TYR A 71 4.63 -9.28 10.00
N GLY A 72 5.30 -8.19 9.63
CA GLY A 72 6.40 -8.23 8.65
C GLY A 72 6.68 -6.89 7.93
N SER A 73 5.82 -5.89 8.10
CA SER A 73 6.04 -4.56 7.50
C SER A 73 6.49 -3.55 8.55
N GLY A 74 7.80 -3.47 8.74
CA GLY A 74 8.48 -2.36 9.40
C GLY A 74 9.36 -1.65 8.38
N THR A 75 9.06 -0.39 8.07
CA THR A 75 10.05 0.48 7.42
C THR A 75 10.99 1.01 8.50
N GLU A 76 12.21 0.48 8.57
CA GLU A 76 13.27 1.05 9.41
C GLU A 76 14.03 2.12 8.63
N ALA A 77 13.98 3.36 9.12
CA ALA A 77 14.78 4.45 8.57
C ALA A 77 16.05 4.60 9.40
N THR A 78 17.21 4.31 8.80
CA THR A 78 18.52 4.60 9.41
C THR A 78 19.10 5.87 8.82
N ARG A 79 19.61 6.75 9.69
CA ARG A 79 20.32 7.96 9.25
C ARG A 79 21.72 7.54 8.77
N TYR A 80 21.96 7.64 7.47
CA TYR A 80 23.29 7.43 6.88
C TYR A 80 24.03 8.77 6.79
N ILE A 81 25.20 8.86 7.42
CA ILE A 81 26.12 9.98 7.25
C ILE A 81 26.98 9.68 6.01
N PRO A 82 27.03 10.56 5.00
CA PRO A 82 27.83 10.34 3.79
C PRO A 82 29.28 10.02 4.15
N SER A 83 29.76 8.87 3.71
CA SER A 83 31.17 8.48 3.72
C SER A 83 31.56 7.97 2.34
N PHE A 84 32.84 7.69 2.10
CA PHE A 84 33.28 7.07 0.84
C PHE A 84 32.81 5.60 0.67
N TYR A 85 32.10 5.04 1.65
CA TYR A 85 31.54 3.69 1.58
C TYR A 85 30.12 3.69 1.02
N SER A 86 29.85 2.81 0.06
CA SER A 86 28.48 2.60 -0.43
C SER A 86 27.57 2.12 0.70
N LEU A 87 26.34 2.64 0.75
CA LEU A 87 25.32 2.20 1.71
C LEU A 87 25.04 0.69 1.61
N LYS A 88 25.18 0.11 0.41
CA LYS A 88 25.05 -1.33 0.17
C LYS A 88 26.14 -2.13 0.89
N THR A 89 27.35 -1.59 1.03
CA THR A 89 28.44 -2.21 1.78
C THR A 89 28.11 -2.31 3.27
N VAL A 90 27.39 -1.34 3.81
CA VAL A 90 27.00 -1.30 5.23
C VAL A 90 25.78 -2.20 5.49
N MET A 91 24.76 -2.16 4.62
CA MET A 91 23.51 -2.90 4.83
C MET A 91 23.54 -4.34 4.29
N GLY A 92 24.49 -4.67 3.42
CA GLY A 92 24.57 -5.97 2.75
C GLY A 92 23.67 -6.08 1.51
N ASP A 93 23.96 -7.06 0.67
CA ASP A 93 23.35 -7.20 -0.66
C ASP A 93 21.87 -7.61 -0.65
N ASN A 94 21.37 -8.13 0.47
CA ASN A 94 20.00 -8.63 0.60
C ASN A 94 18.98 -7.50 0.84
N PHE A 95 19.42 -6.27 1.06
CA PHE A 95 18.53 -5.14 1.31
C PHE A 95 18.29 -4.33 0.04
N GLN A 96 17.01 -4.08 -0.27
CA GLN A 96 16.66 -3.07 -1.27
C GLN A 96 16.85 -1.68 -0.67
N VAL A 97 17.74 -0.90 -1.27
CA VAL A 97 18.11 0.44 -0.80
C VAL A 97 17.70 1.47 -1.84
N SER A 98 16.89 2.43 -1.44
CA SER A 98 16.51 3.59 -2.27
C SER A 98 16.88 4.89 -1.55
N ASN A 99 17.40 5.87 -2.30
CA ASN A 99 17.71 7.19 -1.75
C ASN A 99 16.45 8.06 -1.80
N ALA A 100 16.06 8.64 -0.66
CA ALA A 100 14.95 9.58 -0.61
C ALA A 100 15.30 10.95 -1.23
N TYR A 101 16.58 11.28 -1.30
CA TYR A 101 17.08 12.54 -1.85
C TYR A 101 17.79 12.31 -3.19
N ARG A 102 17.60 13.24 -4.12
CA ARG A 102 18.25 13.24 -5.44
C ARG A 102 19.77 13.27 -5.23
N LYS A 103 20.51 12.35 -5.86
CA LYS A 103 21.99 12.39 -5.86
C LYS A 103 22.43 13.77 -6.37
N THR A 104 22.98 14.60 -5.49
CA THR A 104 23.68 15.80 -5.90
C THR A 104 24.95 15.35 -6.62
N GLN A 105 25.07 15.63 -7.92
CA GLN A 105 26.33 15.44 -8.62
C GLN A 105 27.33 16.44 -8.04
N ILE A 106 28.39 15.93 -7.44
CA ILE A 106 29.58 16.72 -7.13
C ILE A 106 30.43 16.65 -8.41
N VAL A 107 30.61 17.81 -9.05
CA VAL A 107 31.49 18.01 -10.22
C VAL A 107 32.93 18.07 -9.76
#